data_AF-A0A0G0AFC5-F1
#
_entry.id   AF-A0A0G0AFC5-F1
#
_cell.length_a   1.000
_cell.length_b   1.000
_cell.length_c   1.000
_cell.angle_alpha   90.00
_cell.angle_beta   90.00
_cell.angle_gamma   90.00
#
_symmetry.space_group_name_H-M   'P 1'
#
loop_
_entity.id
_entity.type
_entity.pdbx_description
1 polymer ?
#
loop_
_entity_poly.entity_id
_entity_poly.type
_entity_poly.pdbx_seq_one_letter_code
_entity_poly.pdbx_strand_id
1 'polypeptide(L)' 'MGLQLLAKAINGCKNEINPQCWKNYLENTKNIDTILGLGSFDGRGDFKAGKVILKAIRNGQFVKLEE' A
#
# COMPACT_ATOMS: atom_id res chain seq x y z
N MET A 1 -7.97 -0.79 3.52
CA MET A 1 -7.01 -0.77 2.38
C MET A 1 -6.27 -2.09 2.19
N GLY A 2 -5.48 -2.58 3.16
CA GLY A 2 -4.77 -3.86 3.01
C GLY A 2 -5.68 -5.05 2.65
N LEU A 3 -6.83 -5.16 3.32
CA LEU A 3 -7.83 -6.18 3.01
C LEU A 3 -8.42 -6.07 1.58
N GLN A 4 -8.65 -4.85 1.10
CA GLN A 4 -9.19 -4.62 -0.25
C GLN A 4 -8.18 -4.99 -1.33
N LEU A 5 -6.89 -4.73 -1.09
CA LEU A 5 -5.81 -5.14 -1.99
C LEU A 5 -5.68 -6.65 -2.07
N LEU A 6 -5.73 -7.33 -0.92
CA LEU A 6 -5.72 -8.78 -0.86
C LEU A 6 -6.95 -9.38 -1.58
N ALA A 7 -8.15 -8.84 -1.35
CA ALA A 7 -9.36 -9.29 -2.04
C ALA A 7 -9.25 -9.13 -3.57
N LYS A 8 -8.70 -8.02 -4.06
CA LYS A 8 -8.43 -7.82 -5.49
C LYS A 8 -7.42 -8.84 -6.04
N ALA A 9 -6.37 -9.14 -5.29
CA ALA A 9 -5.38 -10.15 -5.67
C ALA A 9 -5.97 -11.56 -5.71
N ILE A 10 -6.79 -11.94 -4.72
CA ILE A 10 -7.52 -13.22 -4.69
C ILE A 10 -8.45 -13.31 -5.90
N ASN A 11 -9.24 -12.27 -6.16
CA ASN A 11 -10.15 -12.25 -7.30
C ASN A 11 -9.42 -12.31 -8.65
N GLY A 12 -8.31 -11.58 -8.80
CA GLY A 12 -7.43 -11.64 -9.97
C GLY A 12 -6.80 -13.02 -10.20
N CYS A 13 -6.63 -13.77 -9.12
CA CYS A 13 -6.19 -15.18 -9.13
C CYS A 13 -7.37 -16.17 -9.04
N LYS A 14 -8.54 -15.78 -9.57
CA LYS A 14 -9.74 -16.62 -9.74
C LYS A 14 -10.27 -17.25 -8.44
N ASN A 15 -10.04 -16.59 -7.31
CA ASN A 15 -10.42 -17.07 -5.98
C ASN A 15 -9.78 -18.40 -5.57
N GLU A 16 -8.67 -18.77 -6.20
CA GLU A 16 -7.87 -19.93 -5.82
C GLU A 16 -6.88 -19.57 -4.69
N ILE A 17 -6.65 -20.51 -3.79
CA ILE A 17 -5.59 -20.39 -2.77
C ILE A 17 -4.23 -20.58 -3.47
N ASN A 18 -3.71 -19.49 -4.02
CA ASN A 18 -2.45 -19.46 -4.76
C ASN A 18 -1.61 -18.25 -4.31
N PRO A 19 -0.82 -18.39 -3.23
CA PRO A 19 -0.01 -17.30 -2.69
C PRO A 19 0.99 -16.72 -3.69
N GLN A 20 1.53 -17.54 -4.58
CA GLN A 20 2.47 -17.08 -5.62
C GLN A 20 1.76 -16.19 -6.64
N CYS A 21 0.55 -16.56 -7.07
CA CYS A 21 -0.25 -15.71 -7.95
C CYS A 21 -0.60 -14.38 -7.26
N TRP A 22 -1.01 -14.41 -5.98
CA TRP A 22 -1.33 -13.20 -5.24
C TRP A 22 -0.13 -12.27 -5.10
N LYS A 23 1.06 -12.84 -4.79
CA LYS A 23 2.31 -12.11 -4.74
C LYS A 23 2.61 -11.42 -6.08
N ASN A 24 2.60 -12.18 -7.17
CA ASN A 24 2.87 -11.66 -8.51
C ASN A 24 1.86 -10.58 -8.92
N TYR A 25 0.58 -10.76 -8.56
CA TYR A 25 -0.45 -9.75 -8.80
C TYR A 25 -0.12 -8.43 -8.09
N LEU A 26 0.22 -8.48 -6.81
CA LEU A 26 0.53 -7.30 -6.01
C LEU A 26 1.80 -6.58 -6.47
N GLU A 27 2.85 -7.32 -6.85
CA GLU A 27 4.11 -6.76 -7.38
C GLU A 27 3.91 -6.03 -8.72
N ASN A 28 3.03 -6.55 -9.58
CA ASN A 28 2.73 -5.96 -10.88
C ASN A 28 1.70 -4.83 -10.82
N THR A 29 0.96 -4.70 -9.71
CA THR A 29 -0.01 -3.62 -9.54
C THR A 29 0.71 -2.30 -9.25
N LYS A 30 0.65 -1.36 -10.19
CA LYS A 30 1.18 0.01 -10.06
C LYS A 30 0.07 1.00 -9.73
N ASN A 31 0.44 2.13 -9.15
CA ASN A 31 -0.46 3.25 -8.87
C ASN A 31 -1.69 2.88 -8.02
N ILE A 32 -1.46 2.09 -6.97
CA ILE A 32 -2.47 1.78 -5.97
C ILE A 32 -2.83 3.07 -5.25
N ASP A 33 -4.10 3.47 -5.34
CA ASP A 33 -4.59 4.64 -4.63
C ASP A 33 -4.70 4.37 -3.12
N THR A 34 -4.05 5.22 -2.33
CA THR A 34 -4.01 5.11 -0.87
C THR A 34 -4.17 6.45 -0.18
N ILE A 35 -4.40 6.42 1.13
CA ILE A 35 -4.39 7.64 1.97
C ILE A 35 -3.05 8.39 1.93
N LEU A 36 -1.97 7.72 1.50
CA LEU A 36 -0.63 8.30 1.33
C LEU A 36 -0.36 8.75 -0.12
N GLY A 37 -1.38 8.68 -0.99
CA GLY A 37 -1.28 8.89 -2.44
C GLY A 37 -1.07 7.59 -3.21
N LEU A 38 -0.66 7.71 -4.48
CA LEU A 38 -0.35 6.56 -5.33
C LEU A 38 0.89 5.82 -4.84
N GLY A 39 0.81 4.49 -4.79
CA GLY A 39 1.93 3.63 -4.39
C GLY A 39 1.97 2.28 -5.11
N SER A 40 3.00 1.48 -4.82
CA SER A 40 3.20 0.14 -5.39
C SER A 40 4.05 -0.74 -4.48
N PHE A 41 3.95 -2.06 -4.62
CA PHE A 41 4.84 -3.00 -3.95
C PHE A 41 6.15 -3.21 -4.72
N ASP A 42 7.25 -3.42 -4.01
CA ASP A 42 8.51 -3.92 -4.57
C ASP A 42 8.62 -5.46 -4.46
N GLY A 43 9.65 -6.06 -5.05
CA GLY A 43 9.84 -7.52 -5.08
C GLY A 43 10.13 -8.16 -3.72
N ARG A 44 10.29 -7.36 -2.67
CA ARG A 44 10.43 -7.82 -1.27
C ARG A 44 9.10 -7.75 -0.52
N GLY A 45 8.07 -7.16 -1.14
CA GLY A 45 6.77 -6.90 -0.53
C GLY A 45 6.70 -5.57 0.21
N ASP A 46 7.70 -4.69 0.10
CA ASP A 46 7.62 -3.37 0.73
C ASP A 46 6.68 -2.48 -0.07
N PHE A 47 5.76 -1.80 0.61
CA PHE A 47 4.92 -0.79 -0.03
C PHE A 47 5.67 0.53 -0.14
N LYS A 48 5.85 1.03 -1.37
CA LYS A 48 6.41 2.34 -1.67
C LYS A 48 5.28 3.31 -1.98
N ALA A 49 5.08 4.28 -1.08
CA ALA A 49 4.16 5.40 -1.29
C ALA A 49 4.96 6.67 -1.64
N GLY A 50 4.46 7.47 -2.57
CA GLY A 50 5.19 8.61 -3.12
C GLY A 50 5.40 9.80 -2.17
N LYS A 51 4.68 9.89 -1.04
CA LYS A 51 4.81 11.02 -0.10
C LYS A 51 4.96 10.57 1.35
N VAL A 52 6.07 10.95 1.96
CA VAL A 52 6.25 10.95 3.42
C VAL A 52 5.80 12.31 3.95
N ILE A 53 4.88 12.32 4.91
CA ILE A 53 4.41 13.55 5.55
C ILE A 53 5.10 13.65 6.90
N LEU A 54 6.01 14.61 7.05
CA LEU A 54 6.64 14.89 8.34
C LEU A 54 5.61 15.52 9.29
N LYS A 55 5.56 15.01 10.52
CA LYS A 55 4.69 15.52 11.59
C LYS A 55 5.49 15.73 12.86
N ALA A 56 5.12 16.77 13.62
CA ALA A 56 5.62 17.04 14.97
C ALA A 56 4.54 16.74 16.01
N ILE A 57 4.94 16.50 17.26
CA ILE A 57 4.01 16.41 18.38
C ILE A 57 3.95 17.78 19.04
N ARG A 58 2.77 18.42 19.04
CA ARG A 58 2.50 19.67 19.76
C ARG A 58 1.23 19.48 20.58
N ASN A 59 1.28 19.79 21.89
CA ASN A 59 0.15 19.64 22.82
C ASN A 59 -0.54 18.25 22.73
N GLY A 60 0.25 17.17 22.63
CA GLY A 60 -0.26 15.81 22.54
C GLY A 60 -0.86 15.40 21.18
N GLN A 61 -0.80 16.27 20.17
CA GLN A 61 -1.35 16.02 18.84
C GLN A 61 -0.27 15.96 17.77
N PHE A 62 -0.46 15.08 16.77
CA PHE A 62 0.37 15.05 15.57
C PHE A 62 -0.04 16.18 14.62
N VAL A 63 0.78 17.22 14.52
CA VAL A 63 0.60 18.35 13.59
C VAL A 63 1.58 18.23 12.43
N LYS A 64 1.23 18.76 11.25
CA LYS A 64 2.16 18.79 10.11
C LYS A 64 3.42 19.59 10.51
N LEU A 65 4.59 19.08 10.17
CA LEU A 65 5.83 19.84 10.32
C LEU A 65 5.80 20.92 9.22
N GLU A 66 5.66 22.19 9.61
CA GLU A 66 5.81 23.33 8.70
C GLU A 66 7.28 23.43 8.26
N GLU A 67 7.52 23.72 6.98
CA GLU A 67 8.86 23.98 6.42
C GLU A 67 9.37 25.36 6.84
#